data_AF-A0A8S2NJ97-F1
#
_entry.id   AF-A0A8S2NJ97-F1
#
_cell.length_a   1.000
_cell.length_b   1.000
_cell.length_c   1.000
_cell.angle_alpha   90.00
_cell.angle_beta   90.00
_cell.angle_gamma   90.00
#
_symmetry.space_group_name_H-M   'P 1'
#
loop_
_entity.id
_entity.type
_entity.pdbx_description
1 polymer ?
#
loop_
_entity_poly.entity_id
_entity_poly.type
_entity_poly.pdbx_seq_one_letter_code
_entity_poly.pdbx_strand_id
1 'polypeptide(L)'
;IDAASNMPTIAASFDQECASVAMARIAVYRADTEEGSDVLRWLDKMLIRLCQKFAIYEKDNPGSFQLTDTFSLYPQFMYHLRRSQ
;
A
#
# COMPACT_ATOMS: atom_id res chain seq x y z
N ILE A 1 18.76 -15.43 -12.50
CA ILE A 1 18.88 -14.54 -11.32
C ILE A 1 17.53 -14.60 -10.62
N ASP A 2 17.48 -15.15 -9.41
CA ASP A 2 16.24 -15.51 -8.74
C ASP A 2 15.54 -14.28 -8.16
N ALA A 3 14.27 -14.05 -8.49
CA ALA A 3 13.51 -12.86 -8.08
C ALA A 3 13.43 -12.72 -6.54
N ALA A 4 13.53 -13.84 -5.81
CA ALA A 4 13.57 -13.84 -4.35
C ALA A 4 14.82 -13.15 -3.78
N SER A 5 15.96 -13.25 -4.45
CA SER A 5 17.23 -12.63 -4.01
C SER A 5 17.24 -11.10 -4.09
N ASN A 6 16.38 -10.52 -4.94
CA ASN A 6 16.30 -9.07 -5.13
C ASN A 6 15.25 -8.38 -4.23
N MET A 7 14.45 -9.14 -3.48
CA MET A 7 13.36 -8.58 -2.67
C MET A 7 13.81 -7.51 -1.66
N PRO A 8 14.95 -7.67 -0.94
CA PRO A 8 15.42 -6.65 -0.01
C PRO A 8 15.79 -5.33 -0.71
N THR A 9 16.46 -5.42 -1.87
CA THR A 9 16.85 -4.26 -2.68
C THR A 9 15.61 -3.53 -3.22
N ILE A 10 14.62 -4.28 -3.71
CA ILE A 10 13.36 -3.72 -4.20
C ILE A 10 12.63 -2.99 -3.07
N ALA A 11 12.51 -3.62 -1.90
CA ALA A 11 11.85 -3.02 -0.74
C ALA A 11 12.55 -1.73 -0.28
N ALA A 12 13.87 -1.72 -0.22
CA ALA A 12 14.66 -0.54 0.17
C ALA A 12 14.56 0.62 -0.84
N SER A 13 14.24 0.33 -2.10
CA SER A 13 14.09 1.33 -3.17
C SER A 13 12.67 1.92 -3.29
N PHE A 14 11.74 1.48 -2.44
CA PHE A 14 10.35 1.95 -2.50
C PHE A 14 10.24 3.41 -2.04
N ASP A 15 9.60 4.24 -2.84
CA ASP A 15 9.27 5.63 -2.52
C ASP A 15 7.78 5.72 -2.14
N GLN A 16 7.49 5.81 -0.85
CA GLN A 16 6.12 5.84 -0.33
C GLN A 16 5.35 7.12 -0.68
N GLU A 17 6.02 8.26 -0.88
CA GLU A 17 5.35 9.51 -1.24
C GLU A 17 4.95 9.49 -2.71
N CYS A 18 5.88 9.12 -3.59
CA CYS A 18 5.63 8.96 -5.01
C CYS A 18 4.57 7.89 -5.28
N ALA A 19 4.69 6.72 -4.64
CA ALA A 19 3.70 5.65 -4.77
C ALA A 19 2.30 6.09 -4.32
N SER A 20 2.20 6.88 -3.26
CA SER A 20 0.91 7.39 -2.77
C SER A 20 0.24 8.32 -3.79
N VAL A 21 1.01 9.23 -4.40
CA VAL A 21 0.50 10.13 -5.45
C VAL A 21 0.10 9.33 -6.70
N ALA A 22 0.89 8.34 -7.11
CA ALA A 22 0.56 7.49 -8.25
C ALA A 22 -0.73 6.70 -8.01
N MET A 23 -0.89 6.12 -6.83
CA MET A 23 -2.09 5.38 -6.44
C MET A 23 -3.33 6.29 -6.34
N ALA A 24 -3.17 7.53 -5.85
CA ALA A 24 -4.24 8.52 -5.87
C ALA A 24 -4.71 8.83 -7.29
N ARG A 25 -3.78 9.01 -8.25
CA ARG A 25 -4.14 9.25 -9.66
C ARG A 25 -4.92 8.08 -10.25
N ILE A 26 -4.53 6.84 -9.95
CA ILE A 26 -5.26 5.65 -10.40
C ILE A 26 -6.65 5.61 -9.74
N ALA A 27 -6.75 5.92 -8.45
CA ALA A 27 -8.04 5.94 -7.74
C ALA A 27 -9.01 6.97 -8.36
N VAL A 28 -8.53 8.18 -8.67
CA VAL A 28 -9.33 9.23 -9.34
C VAL A 28 -9.77 8.76 -10.73
N TYR A 29 -8.85 8.22 -11.54
CA TYR A 29 -9.20 7.71 -12.86
C TYR A 29 -10.26 6.60 -12.82
N ARG A 30 -10.19 5.71 -11.83
CA ARG A 30 -11.18 4.65 -11.65
C ARG A 30 -12.53 5.20 -11.22
N ALA A 31 -12.55 6.22 -10.37
CA ALA A 31 -13.76 6.88 -9.90
C ALA A 31 -14.56 7.55 -11.02
N ASP A 32 -13.97 7.80 -12.19
CA ASP A 32 -14.71 8.28 -13.37
C ASP A 32 -15.69 7.24 -13.93
N THR A 33 -15.49 5.94 -13.64
CA THR A 33 -16.27 4.84 -14.24
C THR A 33 -16.83 3.82 -13.24
N GLU A 34 -16.25 3.74 -12.04
CA GLU A 34 -16.61 2.78 -10.99
C GLU A 34 -17.33 3.48 -9.83
N GLU A 35 -18.19 2.75 -9.10
CA GLU A 35 -18.80 3.30 -7.88
C GLU A 35 -17.71 3.60 -6.83
N GLY A 36 -17.86 4.72 -6.11
CA GLY A 36 -16.88 5.14 -5.11
C GLY A 36 -16.60 4.06 -4.04
N SER A 37 -17.61 3.31 -3.63
CA SER A 37 -17.48 2.16 -2.70
C SER A 37 -16.53 1.08 -3.22
N ASP A 38 -16.57 0.80 -4.54
CA ASP A 38 -15.73 -0.18 -5.20
C ASP A 38 -14.28 0.31 -5.36
N VAL A 39 -14.10 1.59 -5.70
CA VAL A 39 -12.78 2.23 -5.75
C VAL A 39 -12.11 2.18 -4.37
N LEU A 40 -12.84 2.51 -3.30
CA LEU A 40 -12.33 2.46 -1.94
C LEU A 40 -11.96 1.02 -1.53
N ARG A 41 -12.81 0.05 -1.84
CA ARG A 41 -12.55 -1.37 -1.58
C ARG A 41 -11.33 -1.88 -2.36
N TRP A 42 -11.11 -1.39 -3.57
CA TRP A 42 -9.90 -1.68 -4.33
C TRP A 42 -8.66 -1.08 -3.67
N LEU A 43 -8.73 0.18 -3.24
CA LEU A 43 -7.63 0.87 -2.56
C LEU A 43 -7.21 0.12 -1.28
N ASP A 44 -8.19 -0.26 -0.46
CA ASP A 44 -7.97 -1.04 0.77
C ASP A 44 -7.32 -2.40 0.46
N LYS A 45 -7.77 -3.09 -0.61
CA LYS A 45 -7.15 -4.36 -1.06
C LYS A 45 -5.70 -4.17 -1.50
N MET A 46 -5.36 -3.07 -2.16
CA MET A 46 -3.98 -2.81 -2.59
C MET A 46 -3.08 -2.52 -1.39
N LEU A 47 -3.57 -1.74 -0.43
CA LEU A 47 -2.87 -1.50 0.83
C LEU A 47 -2.60 -2.81 1.59
N ILE A 48 -3.62 -3.67 1.75
CA ILE A 48 -3.46 -4.97 2.44
C ILE A 48 -2.42 -5.83 1.74
N ARG A 49 -2.43 -5.91 0.41
CA ARG A 49 -1.45 -6.71 -0.35
C ARG A 49 -0.02 -6.21 -0.17
N LEU A 50 0.18 -4.89 -0.17
CA LEU A 50 1.48 -4.28 0.06
C LEU A 50 1.98 -4.62 1.48
N CYS A 51 1.14 -4.44 2.49
CA CYS A 51 1.46 -4.79 3.88
C CYS A 51 1.78 -6.29 4.02
N GLN A 52 0.97 -7.18 3.46
CA GLN A 52 1.23 -8.63 3.48
C GLN A 52 2.57 -9.02 2.82
N LYS A 53 3.02 -8.24 1.83
CA LYS A 53 4.25 -8.52 1.08
C LYS A 53 5.51 -8.00 1.77
N PHE A 54 5.43 -6.84 2.43
CA PHE A 54 6.61 -6.11 2.90
C PHE A 54 6.65 -5.84 4.41
N ALA A 55 5.56 -6.09 5.15
CA ALA A 55 5.58 -6.03 6.60
C ALA A 55 6.22 -7.28 7.21
N ILE A 56 6.72 -7.12 8.43
CA ILE A 56 7.18 -8.21 9.29
C ILE A 56 6.06 -8.47 10.29
N TYR A 57 5.58 -9.72 10.34
CA TYR A 57 4.55 -10.13 11.28
C TYR A 57 4.55 -11.65 11.47
N GLU A 58 4.06 -12.07 12.61
CA GLU A 58 3.71 -13.44 12.92
C GLU A 58 2.26 -13.70 12.52
N LYS A 59 2.02 -14.87 11.94
CA LYS A 59 0.67 -15.28 11.55
C LYS A 59 -0.24 -15.33 12.77
N ASP A 60 -1.45 -14.80 12.62
CA ASP A 60 -2.50 -14.80 13.66
C ASP A 60 -2.15 -13.99 14.93
N ASN A 61 -1.08 -13.19 14.92
CA ASN A 61 -0.69 -12.29 16.00
C ASN A 61 -0.63 -10.82 15.53
N PRO A 62 -1.74 -10.06 15.59
CA PRO A 62 -1.78 -8.68 15.13
C PRO A 62 -0.77 -7.73 15.81
N GLY A 63 -0.37 -8.01 17.06
CA GLY A 63 0.57 -7.19 17.82
C GLY A 63 2.01 -7.25 17.32
N SER A 64 2.32 -8.22 16.45
CA SER A 64 3.65 -8.38 15.84
C SER A 64 3.87 -7.51 14.59
N PHE A 65 2.81 -6.89 14.05
CA PHE A 65 2.87 -6.21 12.77
C PHE A 65 3.78 -4.98 12.82
N GLN A 66 4.80 -4.98 11.97
CA GLN A 66 5.73 -3.87 11.83
C GLN A 66 6.04 -3.58 10.36
N LEU A 67 6.07 -2.30 10.03
CA LEU A 67 6.59 -1.78 8.76
C LEU A 67 7.92 -1.08 9.01
N THR A 68 8.82 -1.17 8.04
CA THR A 68 10.04 -0.36 8.05
C THR A 68 9.72 1.10 7.73
N ASP A 69 10.65 2.01 8.04
CA ASP A 69 10.48 3.46 7.79
C ASP A 69 10.11 3.76 6.32
N THR A 70 10.65 2.98 5.38
CA THR A 70 10.37 3.06 3.93
C THR A 70 8.89 2.91 3.58
N PHE A 71 8.11 2.20 4.39
CA PHE A 71 6.68 1.94 4.16
C PHE A 71 5.76 2.54 5.23
N SER A 72 6.31 2.99 6.36
CA SER A 72 5.55 3.35 7.56
C SER A 72 4.49 4.44 7.37
N LEU A 73 4.69 5.39 6.45
CA LEU A 73 3.75 6.49 6.17
C LEU A 73 2.74 6.11 5.10
N TYR A 74 3.01 5.09 4.28
CA TYR A 74 2.11 4.69 3.19
C TYR A 74 0.68 4.36 3.68
N PRO A 75 0.46 3.57 4.75
CA PRO A 75 -0.88 3.36 5.31
C PRO A 75 -1.56 4.67 5.74
N GLN A 76 -0.80 5.64 6.26
CA GLN A 76 -1.33 6.93 6.67
C GLN A 76 -1.80 7.75 5.46
N PHE A 77 -1.00 7.79 4.38
CA PHE A 77 -1.42 8.44 3.14
C PHE A 77 -2.69 7.82 2.56
N MET A 78 -2.78 6.49 2.52
CA MET A 78 -3.98 5.79 2.05
C MET A 78 -5.20 6.06 2.95
N TYR A 79 -5.00 6.17 4.27
CA TYR A 79 -6.05 6.54 5.23
C TYR A 79 -6.60 7.95 5.01
N HIS A 80 -5.76 8.91 4.61
CA HIS A 80 -6.23 10.25 4.25
C HIS A 80 -6.88 10.27 2.87
N LEU A 81 -6.30 9.60 1.87
CA LEU A 81 -6.83 9.51 0.51
C LEU A 81 -8.25 8.92 0.48
N ARG A 82 -8.54 7.86 1.22
CA ARG A 82 -9.89 7.25 1.25
C ARG A 82 -10.98 8.12 1.87
N ARG A 83 -10.63 9.27 2.45
CA ARG A 83 -11.55 10.23 3.09
C ARG A 83 -11.44 11.64 2.52
N SER A 84 -10.64 11.85 1.47
CA SER A 84 -10.57 13.14 0.80
C SER A 84 -11.87 13.43 0.06
N GLN A 85 -12.21 14.73 -0.05
CA GLN A 85 -13.36 15.24 -0.78
C GLN A 85 -13.12 15.22 -2.29
#